data_AF-A0A813X906-F1
#
_entry.id   AF-A0A813X906-F1
#
_cell.length_a   1.000
_cell.length_b   1.000
_cell.length_c   1.000
_cell.angle_alpha   90.00
_cell.angle_beta   90.00
_cell.angle_gamma   90.00
#
_symmetry.space_group_name_H-M   'P 1'
#
loop_
_entity.id
_entity.type
_entity.pdbx_description
1 polymer ?
#
loop_
_entity_poly.entity_id
_entity_poly.type
_entity_poly.pdbx_seq_one_letter_code
_entity_poly.pdbx_strand_id
1 'polypeptide(L)'
;MFIRIKSAYEKFKIDQLNPGDIILSTNLAGRGTDLDTSEKLEENGGLHVITAYLPTNIQIEMQAFGRTARKGNKGTGKYIIQNQYGLSIEKLKQIRNMLESERLNLFLINDLSKIKIEEDLLY
;
A
#
# COMPACT_ATOMS: atom_id res chain seq x y z
N MET A 1 8.73 -7.73 27.25
CA MET A 1 8.27 -7.02 26.04
C MET A 1 7.18 -7.88 25.42
N PHE A 2 5.92 -7.44 25.46
CA PHE A 2 4.81 -8.19 24.86
C PHE A 2 4.56 -7.63 23.46
N ILE A 3 4.66 -8.48 22.44
CA ILE A 3 4.36 -8.11 21.05
C ILE A 3 2.88 -8.43 20.83
N ARG A 4 2.08 -7.42 20.51
CA ARG A 4 0.65 -7.59 20.24
C ARG A 4 0.44 -7.65 18.73
N ILE A 5 0.22 -8.86 18.20
CA ILE A 5 -0.05 -9.08 16.77
C ILE A 5 -1.56 -8.99 16.56
N LYS A 6 -1.99 -8.06 15.70
CA LYS A 6 -3.39 -7.97 15.26
C LYS A 6 -3.47 -8.45 13.81
N SER A 7 -4.26 -9.49 13.55
CA SER A 7 -4.63 -9.90 12.18
C SER A 7 -5.53 -8.83 11.56
N ALA A 8 -5.66 -8.76 10.25
CA ALA A 8 -6.51 -7.80 9.55
C ALA A 8 -7.68 -8.45 8.78
N TYR A 9 -7.91 -9.76 9.00
CA TYR A 9 -8.93 -10.56 8.29
C TYR A 9 -10.36 -10.41 8.83
N GLU A 10 -10.52 -10.05 10.11
CA GLU A 10 -11.81 -9.78 10.70
C GLU A 10 -12.08 -8.28 10.67
N LYS A 11 -13.34 -7.83 10.80
CA LYS A 11 -13.63 -6.41 11.03
C LYS A 11 -13.07 -6.02 12.41
N PHE A 12 -11.78 -5.74 12.47
CA PHE A 12 -11.10 -5.40 13.70
C PHE A 12 -11.53 -4.00 14.12
N LYS A 13 -12.22 -3.93 15.26
CA LYS A 13 -12.40 -2.70 16.00
C LYS A 13 -11.08 -2.42 16.73
N ILE A 14 -10.19 -1.68 16.08
CA ILE A 14 -8.98 -1.17 16.72
C ILE A 14 -9.41 0.13 17.39
N ASP A 15 -9.61 0.11 18.70
CA ASP A 15 -9.99 1.32 19.43
C ASP A 15 -8.89 2.38 19.32
N GLN A 16 -7.64 2.00 19.61
CA GLN A 16 -6.47 2.87 19.44
C GLN A 16 -5.17 2.05 19.40
N LEU A 17 -4.22 2.47 18.56
CA LEU A 17 -2.88 1.91 18.48
C LEU A 17 -1.96 2.54 19.51
N ASN A 18 -1.16 1.70 20.16
CA ASN A 18 -0.22 2.10 21.20
C ASN A 18 1.21 1.67 20.84
N PRO A 19 2.24 2.26 21.48
CA PRO A 19 3.62 1.81 21.31
C PRO A 19 3.75 0.30 21.56
N GLY A 20 4.40 -0.41 20.61
CA GLY A 20 4.60 -1.86 20.67
C GLY A 20 3.52 -2.69 19.95
N ASP A 21 2.44 -2.07 19.47
CA ASP A 21 1.49 -2.75 18.58
C ASP A 21 2.11 -3.05 17.21
N ILE A 22 1.92 -4.27 16.72
CA ILE A 22 2.35 -4.67 15.37
C ILE A 22 1.13 -5.17 14.60
N ILE A 23 0.90 -4.57 13.44
CA ILE A 23 -0.12 -5.00 12.49
C ILE A 23 0.57 -5.67 11.31
N LEU A 24 0.14 -6.88 10.99
CA LEU A 24 0.50 -7.54 9.74
C LEU A 24 -0.73 -7.53 8.83
N SER A 25 -0.57 -6.97 7.63
CA SER A 25 -1.66 -6.89 6.65
C SER A 25 -1.21 -7.40 5.29
N THR A 26 -2.14 -8.03 4.58
CA THR A 26 -2.03 -8.30 3.14
C THR A 26 -2.66 -7.13 2.37
N ASN A 27 -2.40 -7.04 1.06
CA ASN A 27 -2.86 -5.90 0.24
C ASN A 27 -4.37 -5.62 0.33
N LEU A 28 -5.17 -6.64 0.61
CA LEU A 28 -6.63 -6.51 0.69
C LEU A 28 -7.13 -6.25 2.11
N ALA A 29 -6.34 -6.60 3.13
CA ALA A 29 -6.78 -6.54 4.52
C ALA A 29 -6.63 -5.12 5.10
N GLY A 30 -7.59 -4.69 5.93
CA GLY A 30 -7.61 -3.35 6.52
C GLY A 30 -7.88 -2.19 5.55
N ARG A 31 -8.31 -2.47 4.30
CA ARG A 31 -8.77 -1.42 3.37
C ARG A 31 -10.02 -0.76 3.93
N GLY A 32 -10.01 0.57 4.01
CA GLY A 32 -11.12 1.36 4.58
C GLY A 32 -11.10 1.49 6.10
N THR A 33 -10.21 0.78 6.81
CA THR A 33 -10.04 0.96 8.26
C THR A 33 -9.19 2.21 8.54
N ASP A 34 -9.71 3.11 9.37
CA ASP A 34 -8.91 4.20 9.96
C ASP A 34 -8.16 3.65 11.17
N LEU A 35 -6.85 3.88 11.23
CA LEU A 35 -6.01 3.44 12.33
C LEU A 35 -5.81 4.61 13.28
N ASP A 36 -6.59 4.65 14.35
CA ASP A 36 -6.44 5.69 15.37
C ASP A 36 -5.17 5.44 16.20
N THR A 37 -4.39 6.48 16.46
CA THR A 37 -3.11 6.41 17.17
C THR A 37 -3.17 7.13 18.50
N SER A 38 -2.54 6.58 19.53
CA SER A 38 -2.49 7.23 20.84
C SER A 38 -1.49 8.37 20.89
N GLU A 39 -1.73 9.35 21.76
CA GLU A 39 -0.83 10.48 21.97
C GLU A 39 0.60 10.01 22.26
N LYS A 40 0.75 8.98 23.09
CA LYS A 40 2.04 8.35 23.38
C LYS A 40 2.71 7.77 22.14
N LEU A 41 1.95 7.21 21.19
CA LEU A 41 2.51 6.73 19.93
C LEU A 41 3.01 7.89 19.07
N GLU A 42 2.27 9.00 19.01
CA GLU A 42 2.63 10.20 18.27
C GLU A 42 3.85 10.93 18.86
N GLU A 43 3.98 10.98 20.19
CA GLU A 43 5.19 11.45 20.87
C GLU A 43 6.43 10.65 20.43
N ASN A 44 6.26 9.36 20.17
CA ASN A 44 7.31 8.45 19.69
C ASN A 44 7.51 8.46 18.16
N GLY A 45 6.93 9.42 17.45
CA GLY A 45 7.09 9.57 15.99
C GLY A 45 5.97 8.96 15.15
N GLY A 46 4.92 8.43 15.79
CA GLY A 46 3.71 7.95 15.14
C GLY A 46 3.86 6.57 14.50
N LEU A 47 2.90 6.22 13.63
CA LEU A 47 2.86 4.91 13.00
C LEU A 47 4.01 4.72 11.99
N HIS A 48 4.73 3.61 12.08
CA HIS A 48 5.72 3.22 11.07
C HIS A 48 5.15 2.18 10.11
N VAL A 49 5.19 2.46 8.81
CA VAL A 49 4.74 1.52 7.77
C VAL A 49 5.95 0.91 7.07
N ILE A 50 5.97 -0.42 7.02
CA ILE A 50 6.96 -1.18 6.26
C ILE A 50 6.26 -1.88 5.11
N THR A 51 6.70 -1.61 3.89
CA THR A 51 6.26 -2.35 2.71
C THR A 51 7.29 -3.44 2.40
N ALA A 52 6.86 -4.70 2.52
CA ALA A 52 7.71 -5.88 2.38
C ALA A 52 7.99 -6.31 0.92
N TYR A 53 7.43 -5.58 -0.05
CA TYR A 53 7.56 -5.84 -1.48
C TYR A 53 7.52 -4.51 -2.26
N LEU A 54 7.85 -4.53 -3.55
CA LEU A 54 7.65 -3.36 -4.42
C LEU A 54 6.21 -3.39 -4.97
N PRO A 55 5.35 -2.40 -4.64
CA PRO A 55 4.00 -2.34 -5.17
C PRO A 55 4.00 -2.29 -6.69
N THR A 56 3.03 -2.96 -7.32
CA THR A 56 2.94 -3.08 -8.78
C THR A 56 2.69 -1.74 -9.47
N ASN A 57 2.06 -0.78 -8.78
CA ASN A 57 1.85 0.56 -9.29
C ASN A 57 1.93 1.62 -8.17
N ILE A 58 1.93 2.88 -8.59
CA ILE A 58 2.02 4.04 -7.70
C ILE A 58 0.79 4.18 -6.77
N GLN A 59 -0.39 3.75 -7.19
CA GLN A 59 -1.60 3.88 -6.38
C GLN A 59 -1.56 2.96 -5.16
N ILE A 60 -1.11 1.72 -5.33
CA ILE A 60 -0.96 0.76 -4.23
C ILE A 60 0.14 1.23 -3.28
N GLU A 61 1.24 1.77 -3.81
CA GLU A 61 2.30 2.40 -3.02
C GLU A 61 1.77 3.55 -2.16
N MET A 62 1.03 4.48 -2.76
CA MET A 62 0.43 5.62 -2.04
C MET A 62 -0.59 5.15 -1.00
N GLN A 63 -1.35 4.09 -1.29
CA GLN A 63 -2.29 3.52 -0.32
C GLN A 63 -1.62 2.85 0.87
N ALA A 64 -0.44 2.23 0.67
CA ALA A 64 0.33 1.62 1.74
C ALA A 64 0.90 2.70 2.68
N PHE A 65 1.65 3.67 2.14
CA PHE A 65 2.24 4.73 2.97
C PHE A 65 1.22 5.75 3.48
N GLY A 66 0.10 5.94 2.79
CA GLY A 66 -1.01 6.77 3.26
C GLY A 66 -1.75 6.19 4.48
N ARG A 67 -1.32 5.05 5.01
CA ARG A 67 -1.79 4.51 6.31
C ARG A 67 -1.17 5.23 7.49
N THR A 68 -0.03 5.89 7.31
CA THR A 68 0.60 6.69 8.36
C THR A 68 0.33 8.19 8.19
N ALA A 69 0.70 8.98 9.20
CA ALA A 69 0.64 10.44 9.20
C ALA A 69 -0.73 11.04 8.82
N ARG A 70 -1.83 10.38 9.21
CA ARG A 70 -3.18 10.87 8.92
C ARG A 70 -3.54 12.06 9.83
N LYS A 71 -4.28 13.04 9.28
CA LYS A 71 -4.80 14.21 10.03
C LYS A 71 -3.71 15.06 10.71
N GLY A 72 -2.48 15.08 10.18
CA GLY A 72 -1.36 15.82 10.76
C GLY A 72 -0.58 15.05 11.82
N ASN A 73 -0.94 13.79 12.08
CA ASN A 73 -0.16 12.89 12.92
C ASN A 73 1.22 12.66 12.33
N LYS A 74 2.18 12.28 13.18
CA LYS A 74 3.51 11.90 12.75
C LYS A 74 3.47 10.50 12.15
N GLY A 75 4.49 10.19 11.37
CA GLY A 75 4.53 8.93 10.67
C GLY A 75 5.73 8.78 9.79
N THR A 76 6.14 7.54 9.58
CA THR A 76 7.25 7.22 8.68
C THR A 76 6.94 5.97 7.88
N GLY A 77 7.53 5.87 6.69
CA GLY A 77 7.35 4.75 5.78
C GLY A 77 8.70 4.29 5.24
N LYS A 78 8.92 2.98 5.20
CA LYS A 78 10.12 2.38 4.60
C LYS A 78 9.80 1.16 3.76
N TYR A 79 10.70 0.90 2.81
CA TYR A 79 10.73 -0.34 2.04
C TYR A 79 11.70 -1.32 2.67
N ILE A 80 11.28 -2.58 2.80
CA ILE A 80 12.17 -3.71 3.07
C ILE A 80 11.80 -4.78 2.04
N ILE A 81 12.54 -4.84 0.94
CA ILE A 81 12.18 -5.70 -0.19
C ILE A 81 13.34 -6.62 -0.54
N GLN A 82 13.02 -7.80 -1.06
CA GLN A 82 14.02 -8.63 -1.70
C GLN A 82 14.45 -7.96 -3.01
N ASN A 83 15.74 -7.64 -3.11
CA ASN A 83 16.30 -6.97 -4.27
C ASN A 83 17.36 -7.85 -4.91
N GLN A 84 16.92 -8.70 -5.84
CA GLN A 84 17.82 -9.58 -6.60
C GLN A 84 18.73 -8.82 -7.59
N TYR A 85 18.41 -7.56 -7.91
CA TYR A 85 19.13 -6.77 -8.89
C TYR A 85 20.22 -5.89 -8.26
N GLY A 86 20.26 -5.76 -6.93
CA GLY A 86 21.17 -4.85 -6.24
C GLY A 86 20.96 -3.36 -6.58
N LEU A 87 19.80 -2.99 -7.12
CA LEU A 87 19.49 -1.63 -7.57
C LEU A 87 18.91 -0.75 -6.45
N SER A 88 19.01 0.57 -6.59
CA SER A 88 18.32 1.48 -5.67
C SER A 88 16.79 1.38 -5.82
N ILE A 89 16.07 1.76 -4.78
CA ILE A 89 14.60 1.73 -4.79
C ILE A 89 14.02 2.66 -5.85
N GLU A 90 14.67 3.80 -6.12
CA GLU A 90 14.27 4.75 -7.16
C GLU A 90 14.35 4.09 -8.54
N LYS A 91 15.42 3.34 -8.79
CA LYS A 91 15.64 2.68 -10.07
C LYS A 91 14.65 1.52 -10.28
N LEU A 92 14.36 0.78 -9.21
CA LEU A 92 13.31 -0.26 -9.23
C LEU A 92 11.92 0.34 -9.53
N LYS A 93 11.59 1.50 -8.93
CA LYS A 93 10.34 2.21 -9.22
C LYS A 93 10.26 2.72 -10.66
N GLN A 94 11.36 3.22 -11.22
CA GLN A 94 11.42 3.64 -12.63
C GLN A 94 11.15 2.48 -13.57
N ILE A 95 11.82 1.34 -13.36
CA ILE A 95 11.61 0.12 -14.15
C ILE A 95 10.15 -0.33 -14.06
N ARG A 96 9.60 -0.41 -12.85
CA ARG A 96 8.18 -0.73 -12.63
C ARG A 96 7.26 0.21 -13.41
N ASN A 97 7.46 1.52 -13.31
CA ASN A 97 6.59 2.50 -13.96
C ASN A 97 6.64 2.37 -15.49
N MET A 98 7.81 2.06 -16.05
CA MET A 98 7.98 1.81 -17.48
C MET A 98 7.20 0.56 -17.91
N LEU A 99 7.35 -0.55 -17.20
CA LEU A 99 6.63 -1.80 -17.48
C LEU A 99 5.11 -1.64 -17.34
N GLU A 100 4.63 -0.91 -16.34
CA GLU A 100 3.20 -0.60 -16.20
C GLU A 100 2.69 0.25 -17.37
N SER A 101 3.47 1.21 -17.85
CA SER A 101 3.10 2.04 -19.01
C SER A 101 3.00 1.22 -20.29
N GLU A 102 3.94 0.31 -20.52
CA GLU A 102 3.91 -0.63 -21.65
C GLU A 102 2.69 -1.57 -21.56
N ARG A 103 2.44 -2.13 -20.37
CA ARG A 103 1.26 -2.98 -20.13
C ARG A 103 -0.04 -2.25 -20.44
N LEU A 104 -0.17 -0.99 -20.00
CA LEU A 104 -1.36 -0.18 -20.27
C LEU A 104 -1.50 0.13 -21.75
N ASN A 105 -0.42 0.45 -22.46
CA ASN A 105 -0.47 0.67 -23.92
C ASN A 105 -0.90 -0.57 -24.69
N LEU A 106 -0.39 -1.75 -24.32
CA LEU A 106 -0.82 -3.01 -24.93
C LEU A 106 -2.32 -3.27 -24.70
N PHE A 107 -2.82 -2.99 -23.50
CA PHE A 107 -4.25 -3.09 -23.17
C PHE A 107 -5.11 -2.11 -24.00
N LEU A 108 -4.65 -0.87 -24.17
CA LEU A 108 -5.32 0.13 -25.01
C LEU A 108 -5.50 -0.33 -26.46
N ILE A 109 -4.45 -0.93 -27.04
CA ILE A 109 -4.44 -1.33 -28.45
C ILE A 109 -5.33 -2.56 -28.68
N ASN A 110 -5.18 -3.58 -27.83
CA ASN A 110 -5.74 -4.91 -28.10
C ASN A 110 -7.13 -5.13 -27.52
N ASP A 111 -7.40 -4.58 -26.34
CA ASP A 111 -8.59 -4.96 -25.56
C ASP A 111 -9.65 -3.87 -25.56
N LEU A 112 -9.25 -2.59 -25.48
CA LEU A 112 -10.20 -1.47 -25.42
C LEU A 112 -10.97 -1.24 -26.73
N SER A 113 -10.33 -1.51 -27.87
CA SER A 113 -11.00 -1.51 -29.17
C SER A 113 -12.12 -2.55 -29.22
N LYS A 114 -11.87 -3.74 -28.65
CA LYS A 114 -12.82 -4.84 -28.58
C LYS A 114 -13.99 -4.55 -27.63
N ILE A 115 -13.69 -4.00 -26.45
CA ILE A 115 -14.71 -3.61 -25.47
C ILE A 115 -15.66 -2.56 -26.05
N LYS A 116 -15.14 -1.56 -26.78
CA LYS A 116 -15.99 -0.55 -27.43
C LYS A 116 -16.93 -1.15 -28.47
N ILE A 117 -16.43 -2.09 -29.28
CA ILE A 117 -17.25 -2.78 -30.27
C ILE A 117 -18.34 -3.61 -29.60
N GLU A 118 -18.04 -4.29 -28.49
CA GLU A 118 -19.04 -5.05 -27.71
C GLU A 118 -20.09 -4.13 -27.06
N GLU A 119 -19.70 -2.96 -26.55
CA GLU A 119 -20.64 -1.96 -26.03
C GLU A 119 -21.56 -1.41 -27.13
N ASP A 120 -21.02 -1.09 -28.31
CA ASP A 120 -21.80 -0.61 -29.46
C ASP A 120 -22.78 -1.69 -30.01
N LEU A 121 -22.53 -2.98 -29.73
CA LEU A 121 -23.42 -4.09 -30.09
C LEU A 121 -24.51 -4.38 -29.04
N LEU A 122 -24.37 -3.82 -27.83
CA LEU A 122 -25.31 -4.01 -26.71
C LEU A 122 -26.39 -2.91 -26.65
N TYR A 123 -26.33 -1.91 -27.53
CA TYR A 123 -27.33 -0.87 -27.75
C TYR A 123 -27.83 -0.86 -29.18
#